data_AF-A0A965D035-F1
#
_entry.id   AF-A0A965D035-F1
#
_cell.length_a   1.000
_cell.length_b   1.000
_cell.length_c   1.000
_cell.angle_alpha   90.00
_cell.angle_beta   90.00
_cell.angle_gamma   90.00
#
_symmetry.space_group_name_H-M   'P 1'
#
loop_
_entity.id
_entity.type
_entity.pdbx_description
1 polymer ?
#
loop_
_entity_poly.entity_id
_entity_poly.type
_entity_poly.pdbx_seq_one_letter_code
_entity_poly.pdbx_strand_id
1 'polypeptide(L)'
;MSPADTSNAGDVIEALHGAVARTRSMLAVVQLDDLLGETEPVNIPGTYREYPNWQRKLSLPVEEIVGDARWERLAAVMRAAGRACPG
;
A
#
# COMPACT_ATOMS: atom_id res chain seq x y z
N MET A 1 -19.74 21.69 13.93
CA MET A 1 -19.18 20.96 12.76
C MET A 1 -17.70 21.33 12.72
N SER A 2 -16.80 20.42 13.10
CA SER A 2 -15.36 20.72 13.26
C SER A 2 -14.58 20.44 11.97
N PRO A 3 -13.49 21.18 11.69
CA PRO A 3 -12.77 21.16 10.42
C PRO A 3 -11.74 20.00 10.31
N ALA A 4 -12.04 18.81 10.85
CA ALA A 4 -11.02 17.80 11.15
C ALA A 4 -10.95 16.59 10.19
N ASP A 5 -11.83 16.45 9.20
CA ASP A 5 -11.73 15.38 8.20
C ASP A 5 -11.15 15.91 6.90
N THR A 6 -9.82 16.04 6.85
CA THR A 6 -9.07 16.19 5.60
C THR A 6 -7.99 15.12 5.53
N SER A 7 -8.35 13.87 5.84
CA SER A 7 -7.47 12.73 5.56
C SER A 7 -7.50 12.48 4.05
N ASN A 8 -6.36 12.68 3.38
CA ASN A 8 -6.23 12.25 2.00
C ASN A 8 -6.06 10.71 1.96
N ALA A 9 -6.23 10.08 0.79
CA ALA A 9 -6.17 8.62 0.67
C ALA A 9 -4.84 8.03 1.19
N GLY A 10 -3.72 8.75 1.04
CA GLY A 10 -2.42 8.34 1.55
C GLY A 10 -2.38 8.22 3.07
N ASP A 11 -2.98 9.17 3.78
CA ASP A 11 -3.02 9.16 5.25
C ASP A 11 -3.77 7.91 5.77
N VAL A 12 -4.85 7.53 5.08
CA VAL A 12 -5.63 6.33 5.41
C VAL A 12 -4.84 5.06 5.14
N ILE A 13 -4.13 4.98 4.00
CA ILE A 13 -3.26 3.85 3.65
C ILE A 13 -2.16 3.68 4.69
N GLU A 14 -1.50 4.76 5.09
CA GLU A 14 -0.44 4.78 6.10
C GLU A 14 -0.98 4.32 7.47
N ALA A 15 -2.14 4.84 7.90
CA ALA A 15 -2.76 4.46 9.16
C ALA A 15 -3.16 2.97 9.19
N LEU A 16 -3.72 2.44 8.10
CA LEU A 16 -4.11 1.04 7.97
C LEU A 16 -2.90 0.10 8.05
N HIS A 17 -1.84 0.41 7.31
CA HIS A 17 -0.59 -0.36 7.35
C HIS A 17 0.05 -0.30 8.75
N GLY A 18 0.03 0.86 9.40
CA GLY A 18 0.48 1.00 10.78
C GLY A 18 -0.31 0.12 11.75
N ALA A 19 -1.63 0.00 11.57
CA ALA A 19 -2.46 -0.89 12.37
C ALA A 19 -2.10 -2.37 12.16
N VAL A 20 -1.93 -2.81 10.90
CA VAL A 20 -1.51 -4.17 10.55
C VAL A 20 -0.12 -4.48 11.11
N ALA A 21 0.82 -3.55 10.98
CA ALA A 21 2.20 -3.72 11.42
C ALA A 21 2.34 -3.93 12.94
N ARG A 22 1.45 -3.34 13.75
CA ARG A 22 1.43 -3.50 15.22
C ARG A 22 0.80 -4.80 15.71
N THR A 23 0.24 -5.62 14.83
CA THR A 23 -0.33 -6.92 15.21
C THR A 23 0.77 -7.88 15.68
N ARG A 24 0.38 -8.99 16.33
CA ARG A 24 1.31 -10.06 16.74
C ARG A 24 1.66 -11.04 15.60
N SER A 25 1.27 -10.74 14.36
CA SER A 25 1.64 -11.56 13.21
C SER A 25 3.15 -11.57 13.01
N MET A 26 3.71 -12.73 12.67
CA MET A 26 5.15 -12.85 12.41
C MET A 26 5.56 -12.08 11.15
N LEU A 27 4.69 -12.07 10.13
CA LEU A 27 4.91 -11.40 8.85
C LEU A 27 3.82 -10.35 8.62
N ALA A 28 4.23 -9.19 8.12
CA ALA A 28 3.36 -8.16 7.56
C ALA A 28 3.87 -7.84 6.16
N VAL A 29 2.96 -7.70 5.19
CA VAL A 29 3.28 -7.47 3.78
C VAL A 29 2.53 -6.24 3.32
N VAL A 30 3.23 -5.38 2.58
CA VAL A 30 2.66 -4.22 1.89
C VAL A 30 2.42 -4.63 0.43
N GLN A 31 1.24 -4.37 -0.10
CA GLN A 31 1.00 -4.52 -1.54
C GLN A 31 1.53 -3.28 -2.28
N LEU A 32 2.19 -3.49 -3.42
CA LEU A 32 2.66 -2.39 -4.26
C LEU A 32 1.49 -1.54 -4.79
N ASP A 33 0.31 -2.13 -4.95
CA ASP A 33 -0.91 -1.41 -5.33
C ASP A 33 -1.26 -0.33 -4.30
N ASP A 34 -1.27 -0.66 -3.01
CA ASP A 34 -1.53 0.31 -1.94
C ASP A 34 -0.43 1.37 -1.86
N LEU A 35 0.82 0.94 -1.97
CA LEU A 35 1.97 1.84 -1.98
C LEU A 35 1.87 2.87 -3.10
N LEU A 36 1.49 2.42 -4.31
CA LEU A 36 1.38 3.25 -5.51
C LEU A 36 -0.02 3.84 -5.72
N GLY A 37 -0.96 3.63 -4.79
CA GLY A 37 -2.33 4.13 -4.88
C GLY A 37 -3.09 3.64 -6.13
N GLU A 38 -2.80 2.43 -6.58
CA GLU A 38 -3.51 1.80 -7.70
C GLU A 38 -4.98 1.57 -7.32
N THR A 39 -5.91 2.03 -8.16
CA THR A 39 -7.35 1.93 -7.88
C THR A 39 -8.02 0.75 -8.57
N GLU A 40 -7.38 0.19 -9.59
CA GLU A 40 -7.94 -0.88 -10.42
C GLU A 40 -7.46 -2.27 -9.95
N PRO A 41 -8.36 -3.25 -9.75
CA PRO A 41 -7.97 -4.57 -9.28
C PRO A 41 -7.20 -5.35 -10.35
N VAL A 42 -6.24 -6.19 -9.94
CA VAL A 42 -5.57 -7.11 -10.87
C VAL A 42 -6.49 -8.27 -11.30
N ASN A 43 -7.51 -8.58 -10.50
CA ASN A 43 -8.42 -9.70 -10.74
C ASN A 43 -9.79 -9.47 -10.09
N ILE A 44 -10.85 -9.78 -10.83
CA ILE A 44 -12.23 -9.83 -10.35
C ILE A 44 -12.71 -11.29 -10.40
N PRO A 45 -12.86 -11.98 -9.24
CA PRO A 45 -13.32 -13.35 -9.20
C PRO A 45 -14.67 -13.56 -9.91
N GLY A 46 -14.80 -14.66 -10.65
CA GLY A 46 -16.03 -15.02 -11.36
C GLY A 46 -16.20 -14.35 -12.73
N THR A 47 -15.19 -13.63 -13.22
CA THR A 47 -15.19 -13.05 -14.57
C THR A 47 -14.23 -13.80 -15.49
N TYR A 48 -14.51 -13.77 -16.79
CA TYR A 48 -13.64 -14.30 -17.83
C TYR A 48 -13.34 -13.25 -18.91
N ARG A 49 -14.34 -12.83 -19.69
CA ARG A 49 -14.17 -11.87 -20.80
C ARG A 49 -14.64 -10.47 -20.46
N GLU A 50 -15.27 -10.30 -19.29
CA GLU A 50 -15.84 -9.05 -18.80
C GLU A 50 -14.77 -8.10 -18.24
N TYR A 51 -13.67 -8.66 -17.72
CA TYR A 51 -12.56 -7.89 -17.15
C TYR A 51 -11.20 -8.46 -17.61
N PRO A 52 -10.21 -7.61 -17.91
CA PRO A 52 -8.87 -8.05 -18.29
C PRO A 52 -8.05 -8.53 -17.07
N ASN A 53 -8.50 -9.62 -16.44
CA ASN A 53 -7.82 -10.22 -15.29
C ASN A 53 -6.35 -10.55 -15.61
N TRP A 54 -5.47 -10.31 -14.65
CA TRP A 54 -4.04 -10.66 -14.69
C TRP A 54 -3.22 -9.93 -15.77
N GLN A 55 -3.76 -8.85 -16.34
CA GLN A 55 -3.10 -8.09 -17.40
C GLN A 55 -2.69 -6.67 -16.97
N ARG A 56 -3.25 -6.15 -15.86
CA ARG A 56 -2.91 -4.83 -15.34
C ARG A 56 -1.45 -4.80 -14.89
N LYS A 57 -0.73 -3.75 -15.32
CA LYS A 57 0.63 -3.42 -14.85
C LYS A 57 0.56 -2.29 -13.82
N LEU A 58 1.58 -2.20 -12.98
CA LEU A 58 1.77 -1.05 -12.10
C LEU A 58 1.99 0.23 -12.92
N SER A 59 1.59 1.37 -12.37
CA SER A 59 1.77 2.69 -12.97
C SER A 59 3.23 3.13 -13.07
N LEU A 60 4.11 2.60 -12.22
CA LEU A 60 5.54 2.88 -12.22
C LEU A 60 6.38 1.63 -12.55
N PRO A 61 7.51 1.79 -13.26
CA PRO A 61 8.51 0.74 -13.41
C PRO A 61 9.20 0.48 -12.06
N VAL A 62 9.67 -0.75 -11.86
CA VAL A 62 10.22 -1.21 -10.56
C VAL A 62 11.40 -0.36 -10.11
N GLU A 63 12.21 0.09 -11.06
CA GLU A 63 13.40 0.91 -10.86
C GLU A 63 13.07 2.27 -10.24
N GLU A 64 11.86 2.78 -10.45
CA GLU A 64 11.42 4.08 -9.95
C GLU A 64 10.69 3.99 -8.61
N ILE A 65 10.19 2.81 -8.23
CA ILE A 65 9.36 2.63 -7.01
C ILE A 65 10.10 3.07 -5.74
N VAL A 66 11.38 2.72 -5.60
CA VAL A 66 12.17 3.05 -4.40
C VAL A 66 12.43 4.55 -4.27
N GLY A 67 12.41 5.28 -5.40
CA GLY A 67 12.57 6.74 -5.43
C GLY A 67 11.28 7.51 -5.18
N ASP A 68 10.13 6.84 -5.16
CA ASP A 68 8.84 7.48 -4.94
C ASP A 68 8.70 7.93 -3.48
N ALA A 69 8.17 9.14 -3.26
CA ALA A 69 7.99 9.68 -1.91
C ALA A 69 7.09 8.81 -1.01
N ARG A 70 6.17 8.03 -1.60
CA ARG A 70 5.30 7.09 -0.88
C ARG A 70 6.07 5.92 -0.28
N TRP A 71 7.14 5.47 -0.95
CA TRP A 71 8.01 4.40 -0.45
C TRP A 71 8.52 4.73 0.94
N GLU A 72 9.13 5.90 1.08
CA GLU A 72 9.76 6.27 2.34
C GLU A 72 8.75 6.58 3.45
N ARG A 73 7.58 7.14 3.11
CA ARG A 73 6.50 7.36 4.09
C ARG A 73 6.00 6.04 4.66
N LEU A 74 5.69 5.07 3.81
CA LEU A 74 5.17 3.78 4.27
C LEU A 74 6.27 2.96 4.97
N ALA A 75 7.51 3.03 4.48
CA ALA A 75 8.65 2.42 5.16
C ALA A 75 8.85 3.02 6.56
N ALA A 76 8.70 4.33 6.74
CA ALA A 76 8.76 4.97 8.05
C ALA A 76 7.67 4.46 9.01
N VAL A 77 6.43 4.28 8.52
CA VAL A 77 5.34 3.67 9.30
C VAL A 77 5.70 2.25 9.75
N MET A 78 6.22 1.42 8.84
CA MET A 78 6.60 0.03 9.14
C MET A 78 7.77 -0.02 10.13
N ARG A 79 8.79 0.83 9.97
CA ARG A 79 9.93 0.92 10.90
C ARG A 79 9.49 1.39 12.29
N ALA A 80 8.62 2.39 12.38
CA ALA A 80 8.06 2.86 13.64
C ALA A 80 7.27 1.77 14.39
N ALA A 81 6.69 0.81 13.66
CA ALA A 81 6.03 -0.36 14.23
C ALA A 81 6.98 -1.54 14.53
N GLY A 82 8.31 -1.33 14.44
CA GLY A 82 9.31 -2.37 14.71
C GLY A 82 9.45 -3.42 13.60
N ARG A 83 9.00 -3.12 12.38
CA ARG A 83 9.08 -4.03 11.20
C ARG A 83 10.28 -3.75 10.30
N ALA A 84 11.33 -3.13 10.84
CA ALA A 84 12.60 -2.95 10.15
C ALA A 84 13.41 -4.25 10.15
N CYS A 85 14.22 -4.49 9.12
CA CYS A 85 15.27 -5.49 9.21
C CYS A 85 16.26 -5.06 10.32
N PRO A 86 16.66 -5.95 11.25
CA PRO A 86 17.80 -5.68 12.12
C PRO A 86 19.03 -5.42 11.24
N GLY A 87 19.71 -4.30 11.46
CA GLY A 87 20.99 -4.00 10.82
C GLY A 87 22.11 -4.90 11.28
#